data_AF-A0A2M8KID4-F1
#
_entry.id   AF-A0A2M8KID4-F1
#
_cell.length_a   1.000
_cell.length_b   1.000
_cell.length_c   1.000
_cell.angle_alpha   90.00
_cell.angle_beta   90.00
_cell.angle_gamma   90.00
#
_symmetry.space_group_name_H-M   'P 1'
#
loop_
_entity.id
_entity.type
_entity.pdbx_description
1 polymer ?
#
loop_
_entity_poly.entity_id
_entity_poly.type
_entity_poly.pdbx_seq_one_letter_code
_entity_poly.pdbx_strand_id
1 'polypeptide(L)'
;TADKPIVRAFGQYLFGLSMVFQRATGGNTTFFLGEVSNEGWRGYFPIIYLIKETLAFHLLTLLALLLVIKKYLWSHWQNWSRRHQIKWWALHRQRLVKIFPEICMLAFIALYWYTSVFSSNLNIGVRHILPTFPFLYVLVAGQIALWLKKENRGCDCGCGFAHAWLKKIFVALLLVWGIISVLLTYPSFLAYFNESVGGPDRGYKYAADSNLDWGQDLKRLKIWADQNQINKIYIDYFGGGTPSYYFGDRALEWHGEWPREKMTRADFLALSLTFRQNNLGRPAPGFTKQTGAYSWLENLTPVAKIGHSIWVYKLR
;
A
#
# COMPACT_ATOMS: atom_id res chain seq x y z
N THR A 1 37.35 12.24 -1.69
CA THR A 1 36.59 12.25 -2.97
C THR A 1 35.61 13.42 -3.07
N ALA A 2 35.00 13.91 -1.97
CA ALA A 2 34.14 15.11 -1.97
C ALA A 2 34.87 16.44 -2.24
N ASP A 3 36.19 16.43 -2.16
CA ASP A 3 37.12 17.52 -2.45
C ASP A 3 37.18 17.89 -3.94
N LYS A 4 36.94 16.93 -4.86
CA LYS A 4 36.98 17.17 -6.30
C LYS A 4 35.58 17.48 -6.86
N PRO A 5 35.33 18.70 -7.42
CA PRO A 5 34.00 19.11 -7.86
C PRO A 5 33.32 18.17 -8.87
N ILE A 6 34.08 17.62 -9.83
CA ILE A 6 33.56 16.78 -10.92
C ILE A 6 32.97 15.45 -10.41
N VAL A 7 33.59 14.85 -9.40
CA VAL A 7 33.16 13.55 -8.85
C VAL A 7 32.28 13.70 -7.60
N ARG A 8 32.13 14.92 -7.08
CA ARG A 8 31.36 15.19 -5.85
C ARG A 8 29.90 14.73 -5.98
N ALA A 9 29.24 15.02 -7.09
CA ALA A 9 27.85 14.62 -7.32
C ALA A 9 27.69 13.09 -7.31
N PHE A 10 28.56 12.37 -8.03
CA PHE A 10 28.58 10.91 -8.02
C PHE A 10 28.89 10.34 -6.64
N GLY A 11 29.84 10.94 -5.92
CA GLY A 11 30.17 10.54 -4.55
C GLY A 11 28.98 10.69 -3.60
N GLN A 12 28.24 11.80 -3.67
CA GLN A 12 27.04 12.02 -2.87
C GLN A 12 25.91 11.06 -3.24
N TYR A 13 25.72 10.78 -4.53
CA TYR A 13 24.74 9.78 -4.99
C TYR A 13 25.05 8.38 -4.46
N LEU A 14 26.29 7.91 -4.62
CA LEU A 14 26.72 6.60 -4.16
C LEU A 14 26.67 6.49 -2.63
N PHE A 15 26.99 7.57 -1.92
CA PHE A 15 26.81 7.65 -0.46
C PHE A 15 25.34 7.56 -0.06
N GLY A 16 24.44 8.26 -0.76
CA GLY A 16 23.00 8.11 -0.58
C GLY A 16 22.53 6.67 -0.77
N LEU A 17 23.00 6.04 -1.85
CA LEU A 17 22.68 4.65 -2.16
C LEU A 17 23.21 3.68 -1.09
N SER A 18 24.43 3.89 -0.57
CA SER A 18 24.97 3.04 0.50
C SER A 18 24.18 3.20 1.81
N MET A 19 23.73 4.41 2.15
CA MET A 19 22.85 4.64 3.29
C MET A 19 21.51 3.90 3.15
N VAL A 20 20.94 3.86 1.93
CA VAL A 20 19.70 3.11 1.66
C VAL A 20 19.92 1.61 1.84
N PHE A 21 21.03 1.05 1.32
CA PHE A 21 21.35 -0.36 1.51
C PHE A 21 21.59 -0.73 2.97
N GLN A 22 22.33 0.11 3.71
CA GLN A 22 22.54 -0.08 5.14
C GLN A 22 21.22 -0.06 5.93
N ARG A 23 20.30 0.84 5.57
CA ARG A 23 18.98 0.88 6.18
C ARG A 23 18.14 -0.35 5.81
N ALA A 24 18.23 -0.81 4.56
CA ALA A 24 17.47 -1.96 4.09
C ALA A 24 17.91 -3.28 4.75
N THR A 25 19.19 -3.41 5.11
CA THR A 25 19.71 -4.55 5.85
C THR A 25 19.38 -4.48 7.34
N GLY A 26 19.50 -3.29 7.94
CA GLY A 26 19.24 -3.06 9.38
C GLY A 26 17.77 -3.10 9.80
N GLY A 27 16.84 -2.97 8.86
CA GLY A 27 15.40 -3.02 9.12
C GLY A 27 14.86 -1.75 9.80
N ASN A 28 13.59 -1.79 10.19
CA ASN A 28 12.93 -0.69 10.92
C ASN A 28 11.82 -1.23 11.82
N THR A 29 11.57 -0.53 12.93
CA THR A 29 10.41 -0.83 13.79
C THR A 29 9.13 -0.66 12.98
N THR A 30 8.42 -1.76 12.79
CA THR A 30 7.24 -1.87 11.94
C THR A 30 6.17 -2.64 12.69
N PHE A 31 4.93 -2.17 12.58
CA PHE A 31 3.75 -2.91 13.01
C PHE A 31 3.09 -3.59 11.82
N PHE A 32 2.83 -4.89 11.94
CA PHE A 32 2.14 -5.68 10.93
C PHE A 32 1.32 -6.80 11.57
N LEU A 33 0.03 -6.89 11.23
CA LEU A 33 -0.91 -7.92 11.68
C LEU A 33 -0.90 -8.18 13.21
N GLY A 34 -0.83 -7.11 13.99
CA GLY A 34 -0.85 -7.20 15.46
C GLY A 34 0.51 -7.46 16.11
N GLU A 35 1.56 -7.69 15.31
CA GLU A 35 2.94 -7.86 15.79
C GLU A 35 3.77 -6.60 15.52
N VAL A 36 4.77 -6.37 16.36
CA VAL A 36 5.82 -5.36 16.14
C VAL A 36 7.18 -6.04 16.04
N SER A 37 7.96 -5.68 15.03
CA SER A 37 9.30 -6.23 14.79
C SER A 37 10.24 -5.15 14.25
N ASN A 38 11.55 -5.39 14.38
CA ASN A 38 12.58 -4.66 13.63
C ASN A 38 13.02 -5.42 12.37
N GLU A 39 12.60 -6.69 12.25
CA GLU A 39 12.80 -7.53 11.07
C GLU A 39 11.57 -7.49 10.15
N GLY A 40 11.74 -7.95 8.91
CA GLY A 40 10.64 -8.05 7.95
C GLY A 40 9.88 -9.38 8.02
N TRP A 41 8.64 -9.37 7.56
CA TRP A 41 7.83 -10.55 7.27
C TRP A 41 7.81 -10.82 5.77
N ARG A 42 8.06 -12.08 5.39
CA ARG A 42 7.94 -12.51 3.98
C ARG A 42 6.53 -12.30 3.42
N GLY A 43 5.51 -12.41 4.26
CA GLY A 43 4.11 -12.19 3.89
C GLY A 43 3.69 -10.72 3.77
N TYR A 44 4.56 -9.76 4.11
CA TYR A 44 4.20 -8.34 4.18
C TYR A 44 3.68 -7.81 2.85
N PHE A 45 4.51 -7.83 1.79
CA PHE A 45 4.12 -7.23 0.50
C PHE A 45 2.89 -7.88 -0.16
N PRO A 46 2.74 -9.22 -0.20
CA PRO A 46 1.53 -9.83 -0.72
C PRO A 46 0.26 -9.38 0.02
N ILE A 47 0.30 -9.34 1.35
CA ILE A 47 -0.87 -8.97 2.15
C ILE A 47 -1.16 -7.48 2.02
N ILE A 48 -0.13 -6.64 2.11
CA ILE A 48 -0.25 -5.19 1.92
C ILE A 48 -0.81 -4.86 0.54
N TYR A 49 -0.34 -5.50 -0.53
CA TYR A 49 -0.91 -5.33 -1.87
C TYR A 49 -2.41 -5.65 -1.90
N LEU A 50 -2.80 -6.79 -1.32
CA LEU A 50 -4.20 -7.25 -1.29
C LEU A 50 -5.15 -6.34 -0.50
N ILE A 51 -4.63 -5.55 0.45
CA ILE A 51 -5.46 -4.68 1.29
C ILE A 51 -5.31 -3.20 0.95
N LYS A 52 -4.26 -2.80 0.22
CA LYS A 52 -4.00 -1.41 -0.20
C LYS A 52 -4.44 -1.12 -1.63
N GLU A 53 -4.48 -2.12 -2.50
CA GLU A 53 -5.00 -1.94 -3.86
C GLU A 53 -6.53 -2.07 -3.87
N THR A 54 -7.18 -1.44 -4.85
CA THR A 54 -8.66 -1.41 -4.91
C THR A 54 -9.23 -2.81 -5.14
N LEU A 55 -10.34 -3.15 -4.45
CA LEU A 55 -11.03 -4.42 -4.68
C LEU A 55 -11.50 -4.54 -6.13
N ALA A 56 -11.93 -3.43 -6.73
CA ALA A 56 -12.25 -3.35 -8.15
C ALA A 56 -11.09 -3.84 -9.03
N PHE A 57 -9.86 -3.39 -8.78
CA PHE A 57 -8.69 -3.83 -9.53
C PHE A 57 -8.35 -5.30 -9.28
N HIS A 58 -8.50 -5.80 -8.05
CA HIS A 58 -8.34 -7.23 -7.77
C HIS A 58 -9.33 -8.10 -8.55
N LEU A 59 -10.59 -7.68 -8.65
CA LEU A 59 -11.60 -8.39 -9.46
C LEU A 59 -11.26 -8.34 -10.97
N LEU A 60 -10.81 -7.20 -11.49
CA LEU A 60 -10.33 -7.10 -12.87
C LEU A 60 -9.12 -8.01 -13.12
N THR A 61 -8.19 -8.08 -12.16
CA THR A 61 -7.02 -8.96 -12.23
C THR A 61 -7.45 -10.43 -12.25
N LEU A 62 -8.35 -10.83 -11.35
CA LEU A 62 -8.89 -12.20 -11.32
C LEU A 62 -9.59 -12.54 -12.64
N LEU A 63 -10.42 -11.65 -13.16
CA LEU A 63 -11.08 -11.84 -14.45
C LEU A 63 -10.05 -11.99 -15.58
N ALA A 64 -9.03 -11.13 -15.64
CA ALA A 64 -7.98 -11.22 -16.64
C ALA A 64 -7.25 -12.57 -16.59
N LEU A 65 -6.88 -13.05 -15.39
CA LEU A 65 -6.24 -14.35 -15.20
C LEU A 65 -7.13 -15.51 -15.66
N LEU A 66 -8.41 -15.51 -15.26
CA LEU A 66 -9.38 -16.54 -15.68
C LEU A 66 -9.55 -16.57 -17.20
N LEU A 67 -9.55 -15.40 -17.85
CA LEU A 67 -9.63 -15.31 -19.31
C LEU A 67 -8.39 -15.87 -20.02
N VAL A 68 -7.20 -15.64 -19.46
CA VAL A 68 -5.94 -16.22 -19.96
C VAL A 68 -5.95 -17.74 -19.80
N ILE A 69 -6.31 -18.24 -18.62
CA ILE A 69 -6.39 -19.68 -18.33
C ILE A 69 -7.40 -20.35 -19.26
N LYS A 70 -8.60 -19.77 -19.41
CA LYS A 70 -9.63 -20.28 -20.35
C LYS A 70 -9.11 -20.34 -21.77
N LYS A 71 -8.42 -19.29 -22.25
CA LYS A 71 -7.82 -19.27 -23.60
C LYS A 71 -6.77 -20.36 -23.78
N TYR A 72 -5.93 -20.57 -22.77
CA TYR A 72 -4.89 -21.60 -22.77
C TYR A 72 -5.49 -23.02 -22.81
N LEU A 73 -6.42 -23.33 -21.90
CA LEU A 73 -7.09 -24.63 -21.83
C LEU A 73 -7.86 -24.95 -23.12
N TRP A 74 -8.60 -23.98 -23.66
CA TRP A 74 -9.33 -24.14 -24.92
C TRP A 74 -8.39 -24.42 -26.10
N SER A 75 -7.28 -23.69 -26.20
CA SER A 75 -6.29 -23.91 -27.26
C SER A 75 -5.60 -25.27 -27.11
N HIS A 76 -5.30 -25.71 -25.88
CA HIS A 76 -4.69 -27.01 -25.63
C HIS A 76 -5.64 -28.16 -26.00
N TRP A 77 -6.91 -28.04 -25.63
CA TRP A 77 -7.93 -29.04 -25.96
C TRP A 77 -8.15 -29.18 -27.48
N GLN A 78 -8.27 -28.08 -28.22
CA GLN A 78 -8.42 -28.11 -29.70
C GLN A 78 -7.18 -28.67 -30.42
N ASN A 79 -5.97 -28.40 -29.89
CA ASN A 79 -4.74 -28.93 -30.47
C ASN A 79 -4.55 -30.42 -30.15
N TRP A 80 -4.99 -30.88 -28.97
CA TRP A 80 -4.99 -32.30 -28.62
C TRP A 80 -5.90 -33.11 -29.55
N SER A 81 -7.07 -32.56 -29.93
CA SER A 81 -7.99 -33.22 -30.86
C SER A 81 -7.55 -33.15 -32.34
N ARG A 82 -6.58 -32.29 -32.69
CA ARG A 82 -6.05 -32.13 -34.06
C ARG A 82 -4.55 -32.46 -34.09
N ARG A 83 -4.20 -33.74 -33.92
CA ARG A 83 -2.84 -34.23 -34.20
C ARG A 83 -2.56 -34.12 -35.70
N HIS A 84 -1.97 -33.01 -36.15
CA HIS A 84 -1.34 -32.90 -37.46
C HIS A 84 0.03 -32.22 -37.32
N GLN A 85 1.01 -32.78 -38.04
CA GLN A 85 2.39 -32.34 -38.14
C GLN A 85 2.48 -30.89 -38.64
N ILE A 86 2.90 -29.96 -37.79
CA ILE A 86 3.24 -28.60 -38.20
C ILE A 86 4.66 -28.30 -37.70
N LYS A 87 5.49 -27.69 -38.56
CA LYS A 87 6.87 -27.29 -38.26
C LYS A 87 6.93 -26.39 -37.02
N TRP A 88 7.13 -27.03 -35.87
CA TRP A 88 7.05 -26.46 -34.51
C TRP A 88 7.86 -25.17 -34.35
N TRP A 89 9.09 -25.15 -34.87
CA TRP A 89 10.05 -24.07 -34.63
C TRP A 89 9.66 -22.70 -35.23
N ALA A 90 9.15 -22.65 -36.46
CA ALA A 90 8.82 -21.37 -37.11
C ALA A 90 7.57 -20.71 -36.50
N LEU A 91 6.58 -21.52 -36.13
CA LEU A 91 5.35 -21.04 -35.48
C LEU A 91 5.60 -20.61 -34.02
N HIS A 92 6.50 -21.29 -33.31
CA HIS A 92 6.90 -20.88 -31.96
C HIS A 92 7.66 -19.57 -31.94
N ARG A 93 8.59 -19.35 -32.89
CA ARG A 93 9.33 -18.08 -32.98
C ARG A 93 8.40 -16.88 -33.17
N GLN A 94 7.43 -16.97 -34.08
CA GLN A 94 6.48 -15.86 -34.31
C GLN A 94 5.53 -15.63 -33.13
N ARG A 95 5.13 -16.69 -32.41
CA ARG A 95 4.31 -16.56 -31.20
C ARG A 95 5.10 -15.89 -30.06
N LEU A 96 6.35 -16.31 -29.84
CA LEU A 96 7.22 -15.77 -28.80
C LEU A 96 7.47 -14.27 -28.99
N VAL A 97 7.74 -13.82 -30.22
CA VAL A 97 7.93 -12.39 -30.52
C VAL A 97 6.68 -11.57 -30.19
N LYS A 98 5.47 -12.11 -30.43
CA LYS A 98 4.22 -11.39 -30.14
C LYS A 98 3.91 -11.26 -28.65
N ILE A 99 4.32 -12.24 -27.83
CA ILE A 99 4.12 -12.22 -26.37
C ILE A 99 5.34 -11.70 -25.60
N PHE A 100 6.38 -11.29 -26.31
CA PHE A 100 7.63 -10.85 -25.72
C PHE A 100 7.44 -9.68 -24.73
N PRO A 101 6.65 -8.63 -25.06
CA PRO A 101 6.38 -7.55 -24.10
C PRO A 101 5.75 -8.06 -22.80
N GLU A 102 4.76 -8.95 -22.88
CA GLU A 102 4.09 -9.55 -21.72
C GLU A 102 5.06 -10.39 -20.88
N ILE A 103 5.94 -11.17 -21.52
CA ILE A 103 6.99 -11.93 -20.84
C ILE A 103 7.93 -10.98 -20.10
N CYS A 104 8.39 -9.90 -20.74
CA CYS A 104 9.28 -8.93 -20.10
C CYS A 104 8.63 -8.26 -18.89
N MET A 105 7.36 -7.86 -19.01
CA MET A 105 6.60 -7.26 -17.90
C MET A 105 6.43 -8.25 -16.74
N LEU A 106 6.05 -9.49 -17.03
CA LEU A 106 5.90 -10.54 -16.02
C LEU A 106 7.23 -10.90 -15.36
N ALA A 107 8.31 -10.98 -16.14
CA ALA A 107 9.65 -11.22 -15.61
C ALA A 107 10.13 -10.08 -14.71
N PHE A 108 9.87 -8.82 -15.09
CA PHE A 108 10.16 -7.67 -14.24
C PHE A 108 9.36 -7.72 -12.94
N ILE A 109 8.05 -7.96 -13.01
CA ILE A 109 7.20 -8.11 -11.81
C ILE A 109 7.75 -9.23 -10.92
N ALA A 110 8.01 -10.42 -11.48
CA ALA A 110 8.49 -11.57 -10.73
C ALA A 110 9.84 -11.31 -10.06
N LEU A 111 10.81 -10.76 -10.79
CA LEU A 111 12.12 -10.42 -10.27
C LEU A 111 12.02 -9.38 -9.15
N TYR A 112 11.25 -8.32 -9.39
CA TYR A 112 11.09 -7.23 -8.43
C TYR A 112 10.45 -7.74 -7.14
N TRP A 113 9.32 -8.45 -7.24
CA TRP A 113 8.65 -9.05 -6.09
C TRP A 113 9.54 -10.03 -5.33
N TYR A 114 10.29 -10.87 -6.05
CA TYR A 114 11.25 -11.78 -5.44
C TYR A 114 12.28 -11.02 -4.60
N THR A 115 12.91 -9.98 -5.17
CA THR A 115 13.89 -9.18 -4.42
C THR A 115 13.28 -8.43 -3.25
N SER A 116 12.08 -7.85 -3.40
CA SER A 116 11.39 -7.17 -2.29
C SER A 116 11.03 -8.11 -1.15
N VAL A 117 10.52 -9.31 -1.46
CA VAL A 117 10.05 -10.28 -0.45
C VAL A 117 11.21 -11.01 0.24
N PHE A 118 12.26 -11.37 -0.51
CA PHE A 118 13.31 -12.27 -0.01
C PHE A 118 14.64 -11.56 0.31
N SER A 119 14.89 -10.38 -0.25
CA SER A 119 16.19 -9.71 -0.13
C SER A 119 16.16 -8.44 0.72
N SER A 120 14.98 -7.99 1.17
CA SER A 120 14.84 -6.76 1.96
C SER A 120 14.12 -7.02 3.28
N ASN A 121 14.73 -6.60 4.38
CA ASN A 121 14.08 -6.56 5.69
C ASN A 121 13.22 -5.29 5.87
N LEU A 122 13.17 -4.44 4.84
CA LEU A 122 12.54 -3.13 4.90
C LEU A 122 11.07 -3.21 4.47
N ASN A 123 10.22 -3.57 5.41
CA ASN A 123 8.77 -3.63 5.21
C ASN A 123 8.11 -2.31 5.59
N ILE A 124 8.35 -1.27 4.78
CA ILE A 124 7.85 0.09 5.02
C ILE A 124 6.94 0.55 3.87
N GLY A 125 5.81 -0.12 3.76
CA GLY A 125 4.70 0.27 2.90
C GLY A 125 4.61 -0.38 1.52
N VAL A 126 3.40 -0.33 0.97
CA VAL A 126 3.11 -0.71 -0.43
C VAL A 126 4.00 0.02 -1.45
N ARG A 127 4.54 1.18 -1.08
CA ARG A 127 5.43 2.01 -1.91
C ARG A 127 6.61 1.25 -2.51
N HIS A 128 7.09 0.22 -1.80
CA HIS A 128 8.23 -0.57 -2.27
C HIS A 128 7.90 -1.39 -3.50
N ILE A 129 6.66 -1.85 -3.68
CA ILE A 129 6.26 -2.64 -4.84
C ILE A 129 5.58 -1.79 -5.94
N LEU A 130 5.42 -0.47 -5.73
CA LEU A 130 4.83 0.43 -6.73
C LEU A 130 5.49 0.38 -8.12
N PRO A 131 6.81 0.17 -8.29
CA PRO A 131 7.40 0.05 -9.61
C PRO A 131 6.80 -1.06 -10.48
N THR A 132 6.11 -2.03 -9.87
CA THR A 132 5.44 -3.13 -10.56
C THR A 132 4.03 -2.80 -11.03
N PHE A 133 3.41 -1.75 -10.48
CA PHE A 133 1.99 -1.42 -10.70
C PHE A 133 1.68 -1.02 -12.14
N PRO A 134 2.50 -0.18 -12.83
CA PRO A 134 2.24 0.15 -14.22
C PRO A 134 2.15 -1.09 -15.12
N PHE A 135 3.02 -2.08 -14.89
CA PHE A 135 3.03 -3.32 -15.64
C PHE A 135 1.81 -4.21 -15.34
N LEU A 136 1.42 -4.30 -14.05
CA LEU A 136 0.18 -4.98 -13.65
C LEU A 136 -1.03 -4.34 -14.34
N TYR A 137 -1.12 -3.02 -14.31
CA TYR A 137 -2.22 -2.27 -14.92
C TYR A 137 -2.29 -2.48 -16.44
N VAL A 138 -1.14 -2.42 -17.14
CA VAL A 138 -1.08 -2.66 -18.59
C VAL A 138 -1.48 -4.09 -18.94
N LEU A 139 -0.97 -5.09 -18.21
CA LEU A 139 -1.31 -6.50 -18.45
C LEU A 139 -2.80 -6.77 -18.24
N VAL A 140 -3.37 -6.28 -17.14
CA VAL A 140 -4.80 -6.44 -16.84
C VAL A 140 -5.65 -5.68 -17.86
N ALA A 141 -5.36 -4.40 -18.10
CA ALA A 141 -6.11 -3.59 -19.05
C ALA A 141 -6.05 -4.16 -20.47
N GLY A 142 -4.88 -4.61 -20.92
CA GLY A 142 -4.71 -5.25 -22.23
C GLY A 142 -5.58 -6.50 -22.37
N GLN A 143 -5.57 -7.36 -21.36
CA GLN A 143 -6.37 -8.58 -21.38
C GLN A 143 -7.89 -8.30 -21.32
N ILE A 144 -8.32 -7.33 -20.52
CA ILE A 144 -9.73 -6.90 -20.46
C ILE A 144 -10.16 -6.27 -21.79
N ALA A 145 -9.32 -5.43 -22.40
CA ALA A 145 -9.61 -4.81 -23.70
C ALA A 145 -9.77 -5.85 -24.82
N LEU A 146 -8.92 -6.88 -24.86
CA LEU A 146 -9.04 -7.99 -25.80
C LEU A 146 -10.36 -8.76 -25.60
N TRP A 147 -10.79 -8.95 -24.36
CA TRP A 147 -12.05 -9.61 -24.05
C TRP A 147 -13.28 -8.79 -24.44
N LEU A 148 -13.22 -7.46 -24.24
CA LEU A 148 -14.29 -6.53 -24.64
C LEU A 148 -14.41 -6.39 -26.16
N LYS A 149 -13.29 -6.42 -26.90
CA LYS A 149 -13.27 -6.37 -28.37
C LYS A 149 -13.79 -7.64 -29.04
N LYS A 150 -13.77 -8.78 -28.35
CA LYS A 150 -14.21 -10.05 -28.92
C LYS A 150 -15.74 -10.08 -29.02
N GLU A 151 -16.25 -9.67 -30.17
CA GLU A 151 -17.65 -9.81 -30.54
C GLU A 151 -18.05 -11.29 -30.62
N ASN A 152 -19.16 -11.64 -29.96
CA ASN A 152 -19.81 -12.94 -30.13
C ASN A 152 -20.49 -12.94 -31.51
N ARG A 153 -19.76 -13.32 -32.57
CA ARG A 153 -20.30 -13.53 -33.94
C ARG A 153 -21.18 -14.80 -34.05
N GLY A 154 -21.98 -15.12 -33.02
CA GLY A 154 -22.49 -16.48 -32.83
C GLY A 154 -23.99 -16.64 -32.55
N CYS A 155 -24.80 -15.59 -32.55
CA CYS A 155 -26.26 -15.78 -32.59
C CYS A 155 -26.94 -14.61 -33.31
N ASP A 156 -27.60 -14.91 -34.43
CA ASP A 156 -28.51 -14.01 -35.15
C ASP A 156 -29.77 -13.67 -34.32
N CYS A 157 -29.92 -14.26 -33.13
CA CYS A 157 -31.06 -14.09 -32.25
C CYS A 157 -31.03 -12.81 -31.39
N GLY A 158 -30.19 -11.80 -31.71
CA GLY A 158 -30.08 -10.53 -30.95
C GLY A 158 -29.43 -10.63 -29.56
N CYS A 159 -29.30 -11.83 -28.99
CA CYS A 159 -28.70 -12.05 -27.66
C CYS A 159 -27.20 -11.73 -27.60
N GLY A 160 -26.50 -11.75 -28.75
CA GLY A 160 -25.08 -11.39 -28.84
C GLY A 160 -24.81 -9.92 -28.51
N PHE A 161 -25.75 -9.03 -28.84
CA PHE A 161 -25.65 -7.60 -28.54
C PHE A 161 -25.82 -7.33 -27.04
N ALA A 162 -26.83 -7.94 -26.41
CA ALA A 162 -27.05 -7.83 -24.96
C ALA A 162 -25.82 -8.33 -24.16
N HIS A 163 -25.22 -9.45 -24.56
CA HIS A 163 -24.01 -9.97 -23.93
C HIS A 163 -22.79 -9.02 -24.08
N ALA A 164 -22.64 -8.35 -25.21
CA ALA A 164 -21.54 -7.39 -25.40
C ALA A 164 -21.69 -6.16 -24.49
N TRP A 165 -22.92 -5.65 -24.33
CA TRP A 165 -23.20 -4.53 -23.43
C TRP A 165 -23.05 -4.89 -21.96
N LEU A 166 -23.50 -6.07 -21.53
CA LEU A 166 -23.35 -6.54 -20.14
C LEU A 166 -21.87 -6.58 -19.71
N LYS A 167 -20.96 -7.04 -20.59
CA LYS A 167 -19.51 -7.02 -20.29
C LYS A 167 -18.98 -5.60 -20.07
N LYS A 168 -19.40 -4.66 -20.93
CA LYS A 168 -18.99 -3.25 -20.83
C LYS A 168 -19.53 -2.59 -19.57
N ILE A 169 -20.81 -2.82 -19.26
CA ILE A 169 -21.45 -2.34 -18.04
C ILE A 169 -20.73 -2.89 -16.81
N PHE A 170 -20.44 -4.19 -16.79
CA PHE A 170 -19.70 -4.82 -15.68
C PHE A 170 -18.34 -4.16 -15.44
N VAL A 171 -17.53 -3.98 -16.50
CA VAL A 171 -16.22 -3.30 -16.37
C VAL A 171 -16.41 -1.84 -15.94
N ALA A 172 -17.39 -1.13 -16.49
CA ALA A 172 -17.69 0.24 -16.11
C ALA A 172 -18.08 0.36 -14.63
N LEU A 173 -18.89 -0.56 -14.10
CA LEU A 173 -19.26 -0.59 -12.69
C LEU A 173 -18.03 -0.79 -11.78
N LEU A 174 -17.10 -1.68 -12.16
CA LEU A 174 -15.86 -1.86 -11.40
C LEU A 174 -14.98 -0.60 -11.43
N LEU A 175 -14.86 0.06 -12.58
CA LEU A 175 -14.10 1.31 -12.68
C LEU A 175 -14.74 2.42 -11.85
N VAL A 176 -16.06 2.58 -11.92
CA VAL A 176 -16.81 3.56 -11.12
C VAL A 176 -16.65 3.26 -9.63
N TRP A 177 -16.74 2.00 -9.22
CA TRP A 177 -16.48 1.61 -7.83
C TRP A 177 -15.07 2.01 -7.39
N GLY A 178 -14.03 1.65 -8.15
CA GLY A 178 -12.66 2.04 -7.83
C GLY A 178 -12.46 3.55 -7.71
N ILE A 179 -13.09 4.34 -8.61
CA ILE A 179 -13.07 5.81 -8.54
C ILE A 179 -13.75 6.30 -7.25
N ILE A 180 -14.93 5.80 -6.93
CA ILE A 180 -15.67 6.18 -5.72
C ILE A 180 -14.84 5.86 -4.46
N SER A 181 -14.23 4.67 -4.39
CA SER A 181 -13.40 4.28 -3.24
C SER A 181 -12.23 5.24 -3.01
N VAL A 182 -11.58 5.71 -4.08
CA VAL A 182 -10.51 6.71 -4.00
C VAL A 182 -11.06 8.09 -3.61
N LEU A 183 -12.16 8.53 -4.21
CA LEU A 183 -12.77 9.83 -3.92
C LEU A 183 -13.27 9.93 -2.47
N LEU A 184 -13.87 8.86 -1.93
CA LEU A 184 -14.30 8.81 -0.53
C LEU A 184 -13.14 8.86 0.46
N THR A 185 -11.92 8.55 -0.01
CA THR A 185 -10.71 8.62 0.81
C THR A 185 -9.98 9.96 0.64
N TYR A 186 -10.46 10.85 -0.24
CA TYR A 186 -9.99 12.23 -0.24
C TYR A 186 -10.29 12.86 1.11
N PRO A 187 -9.33 13.59 1.71
CA PRO A 187 -7.99 13.91 1.21
C PRO A 187 -6.84 13.06 1.82
N SER A 188 -7.17 11.95 2.48
CA SER A 188 -6.24 11.07 3.21
C SER A 188 -5.87 9.82 2.42
N PHE A 189 -5.44 9.99 1.17
CA PHE A 189 -5.10 8.88 0.26
C PHE A 189 -4.08 7.89 0.82
N LEU A 190 -3.12 8.37 1.61
CA LEU A 190 -2.12 7.49 2.22
C LEU A 190 -2.78 6.45 3.12
N ALA A 191 -3.82 6.84 3.85
CA ALA A 191 -4.58 5.97 4.73
C ALA A 191 -5.57 5.05 3.98
N TYR A 192 -5.60 5.04 2.65
CA TYR A 192 -6.49 4.14 1.91
C TYR A 192 -6.19 2.67 2.22
N PHE A 193 -7.17 1.95 2.73
CA PHE A 193 -7.21 0.50 2.71
C PHE A 193 -8.54 0.11 2.09
N ASN A 194 -8.57 -0.99 1.35
CA ASN A 194 -9.78 -1.40 0.67
C ASN A 194 -10.83 -1.95 1.66
N GLU A 195 -12.03 -2.15 1.15
CA GLU A 195 -13.22 -2.42 1.94
C GLU A 195 -13.17 -3.78 2.66
N SER A 196 -12.33 -4.73 2.19
CA SER A 196 -12.20 -6.06 2.78
C SER A 196 -11.62 -6.03 4.20
N VAL A 197 -10.85 -4.99 4.52
CA VAL A 197 -10.28 -4.76 5.85
C VAL A 197 -10.98 -3.62 6.60
N GLY A 198 -12.12 -3.15 6.06
CA GLY A 198 -12.94 -2.13 6.68
C GLY A 198 -12.50 -0.69 6.41
N GLY A 199 -11.76 -0.46 5.32
CA GLY A 199 -11.48 0.90 4.85
C GLY A 199 -10.37 1.64 5.63
N PRO A 200 -10.19 2.95 5.35
CA PRO A 200 -9.17 3.77 5.98
C PRO A 200 -9.28 3.84 7.52
N ASP A 201 -10.49 3.70 8.06
CA ASP A 201 -10.74 3.74 9.51
C ASP A 201 -10.29 2.49 10.27
N ARG A 202 -10.04 1.37 9.58
CA ARG A 202 -9.64 0.10 10.19
C ARG A 202 -8.29 -0.41 9.71
N GLY A 203 -7.71 0.19 8.69
CA GLY A 203 -6.40 -0.17 8.12
C GLY A 203 -5.25 -0.21 9.13
N TYR A 204 -5.25 0.72 10.09
CA TYR A 204 -4.25 0.80 11.15
C TYR A 204 -4.11 -0.50 11.98
N LYS A 205 -5.14 -1.36 11.99
CA LYS A 205 -5.12 -2.67 12.67
C LYS A 205 -4.24 -3.70 11.95
N TYR A 206 -4.03 -3.52 10.65
CA TYR A 206 -3.29 -4.47 9.81
C TYR A 206 -1.87 -3.98 9.54
N ALA A 207 -1.70 -2.69 9.30
CA ALA A 207 -0.40 -2.08 9.08
C ALA A 207 -0.43 -0.61 9.48
N ALA A 208 0.66 -0.13 10.05
CA ALA A 208 0.86 1.28 10.34
C ALA A 208 1.99 1.82 9.46
N ASP A 209 2.84 2.70 9.97
CA ASP A 209 3.96 3.29 9.22
C ASP A 209 3.51 4.11 8.01
N SER A 210 4.44 4.30 7.09
CA SER A 210 4.28 4.59 5.68
C SER A 210 3.01 4.07 4.95
N ASN A 211 2.33 3.01 5.39
CA ASN A 211 1.02 2.61 4.84
C ASN A 211 -0.14 3.48 5.32
N LEU A 212 0.07 4.33 6.33
CA LEU A 212 -0.97 5.07 7.02
C LEU A 212 -0.55 6.52 7.29
N ASP A 213 0.68 6.70 7.74
CA ASP A 213 1.23 7.95 8.26
C ASP A 213 2.64 8.18 7.71
N TRP A 214 2.88 9.36 7.17
CA TRP A 214 4.21 9.88 6.85
C TRP A 214 4.36 11.34 7.31
N GLY A 215 3.48 11.78 8.21
CA GLY A 215 3.41 13.15 8.71
C GLY A 215 2.41 14.07 8.01
N GLN A 216 1.61 13.56 7.08
CA GLN A 216 0.74 14.40 6.25
C GLN A 216 -0.32 15.15 7.07
N ASP A 217 -0.72 14.64 8.24
CA ASP A 217 -1.88 15.14 8.98
C ASP A 217 -1.52 16.13 10.10
N LEU A 218 -0.25 16.52 10.28
CA LEU A 218 0.14 17.55 11.26
C LEU A 218 -0.57 18.89 11.00
N LYS A 219 -0.67 19.30 9.73
CA LYS A 219 -1.40 20.52 9.37
C LYS A 219 -2.90 20.41 9.65
N ARG A 220 -3.50 19.23 9.42
CA ARG A 220 -4.91 18.98 9.74
C ARG A 220 -5.16 18.99 11.24
N LEU A 221 -4.23 18.45 12.02
CA LEU A 221 -4.29 18.50 13.47
C LEU A 221 -4.30 19.96 13.95
N LYS A 222 -3.47 20.81 13.35
CA LYS A 222 -3.45 22.25 13.64
C LYS A 222 -4.80 22.90 13.33
N ILE A 223 -5.37 22.63 12.16
CA ILE A 223 -6.68 23.17 11.76
C ILE A 223 -7.75 22.75 12.78
N TRP A 224 -7.78 21.47 13.16
CA TRP A 224 -8.72 20.97 14.16
C TRP A 224 -8.51 21.64 15.52
N ALA A 225 -7.27 21.79 15.97
CA ALA A 225 -6.94 22.42 17.24
C ALA A 225 -7.35 23.90 17.28
N ASP A 226 -7.23 24.65 16.18
CA ASP A 226 -7.69 26.03 16.06
C ASP A 226 -9.21 26.12 16.12
N GLN A 227 -9.91 25.30 15.34
CA GLN A 227 -11.37 25.26 15.29
C GLN A 227 -12.00 24.92 16.63
N ASN A 228 -11.33 24.09 17.43
CA ASN A 228 -11.77 23.66 18.75
C ASN A 228 -11.14 24.50 19.89
N GLN A 229 -10.43 25.59 19.56
CA GLN A 229 -9.83 26.52 20.54
C GLN A 229 -8.92 25.81 21.57
N ILE A 230 -8.15 24.83 21.12
CA ILE A 230 -7.27 24.03 21.99
C ILE A 230 -6.04 24.85 22.36
N ASN A 231 -5.97 25.32 23.60
CA ASN A 231 -4.87 26.17 24.08
C ASN A 231 -3.54 25.43 24.19
N LYS A 232 -3.52 24.20 24.70
CA LYS A 232 -2.32 23.35 24.77
C LYS A 232 -2.67 21.91 24.49
N ILE A 233 -1.75 21.20 23.83
CA ILE A 233 -1.91 19.80 23.46
C ILE A 233 -0.56 19.08 23.48
N TYR A 234 -0.53 17.89 24.08
CA TYR A 234 0.60 16.98 23.94
C TYR A 234 0.59 16.35 22.56
N ILE A 235 1.74 16.28 21.90
CA ILE A 235 1.86 15.74 20.54
C ILE A 235 3.00 14.72 20.52
N ASP A 236 2.65 13.46 20.28
CA ASP A 236 3.61 12.41 19.89
C ASP A 236 3.35 12.02 18.43
N TYR A 237 4.26 12.44 17.54
CA TYR A 237 4.02 12.56 16.11
C TYR A 237 5.11 11.90 15.27
N PHE A 238 4.67 11.03 14.35
CA PHE A 238 5.56 10.15 13.58
C PHE A 238 6.34 10.85 12.47
N GLY A 239 5.80 11.92 11.88
CA GLY A 239 6.38 12.55 10.70
C GLY A 239 7.63 13.39 10.98
N GLY A 240 8.31 13.83 9.91
CA GLY A 240 9.50 14.68 10.01
C GLY A 240 9.22 16.18 10.19
N GLY A 241 7.96 16.58 10.37
CA GLY A 241 7.59 17.99 10.60
C GLY A 241 7.76 18.39 12.07
N THR A 242 8.01 19.68 12.32
CA THR A 242 8.18 20.20 13.69
C THR A 242 6.85 20.73 14.24
N PRO A 243 6.23 20.13 15.27
CA PRO A 243 4.94 20.61 15.78
C PRO A 243 4.98 22.06 16.29
N SER A 244 6.05 22.46 16.98
CA SER A 244 6.21 23.83 17.49
C SER A 244 6.23 24.89 16.38
N TYR A 245 6.66 24.56 15.16
CA TYR A 245 6.57 25.47 14.02
C TYR A 245 5.12 25.83 13.66
N TYR A 246 4.18 24.90 13.80
CA TYR A 246 2.78 25.09 13.41
C TYR A 246 1.88 25.58 14.57
N PHE A 247 2.24 25.20 15.80
CA PHE A 247 1.45 25.43 17.01
C PHE A 247 2.05 26.47 17.96
N GLY A 248 3.33 26.85 17.78
CA GLY A 248 4.06 27.64 18.77
C GLY A 248 4.08 26.96 20.14
N ASP A 249 3.89 27.75 21.20
CA ASP A 249 3.89 27.29 22.60
C ASP A 249 2.68 26.42 22.98
N ARG A 250 1.73 26.23 22.06
CA ARG A 250 0.56 25.35 22.25
C ARG A 250 0.93 23.88 22.11
N ALA A 251 1.97 23.55 21.33
CA ALA A 251 2.45 22.18 21.19
C ALA A 251 3.40 21.82 22.34
N LEU A 252 3.02 20.81 23.10
CA LEU A 252 3.87 20.18 24.08
C LEU A 252 4.39 18.89 23.48
N GLU A 253 5.70 18.77 23.33
CA GLU A 253 6.31 17.51 22.93
C GLU A 253 5.93 16.39 23.90
N TRP A 254 5.69 15.20 23.38
CA TRP A 254 5.45 14.02 24.17
C TRP A 254 6.10 12.80 23.52
N HIS A 255 6.53 11.86 24.35
CA HIS A 255 7.04 10.56 23.93
C HIS A 255 6.46 9.51 24.86
N GLY A 256 6.09 8.35 24.34
CA GLY A 256 5.50 7.26 25.14
C GLY A 256 6.38 6.82 26.31
N GLU A 257 7.70 6.95 26.18
CA GLU A 257 8.68 6.55 27.20
C GLU A 257 8.64 7.44 28.46
N TRP A 258 7.98 8.61 28.40
CA TRP A 258 7.93 9.53 29.53
C TRP A 258 6.86 9.13 30.57
N PRO A 259 7.14 9.30 31.88
CA PRO A 259 6.16 9.00 32.93
C PRO A 259 4.89 9.84 32.77
N ARG A 260 3.72 9.19 32.78
CA ARG A 260 2.41 9.81 32.56
C ARG A 260 2.12 10.98 33.53
N GLU A 261 2.69 10.93 34.72
CA GLU A 261 2.58 11.96 35.75
C GLU A 261 3.10 13.32 35.28
N LYS A 262 3.93 13.36 34.22
CA LYS A 262 4.39 14.59 33.57
C LYS A 262 3.33 15.25 32.68
N MET A 263 2.20 14.58 32.40
CA MET A 263 1.08 15.14 31.62
C MET A 263 0.20 16.05 32.49
N THR A 264 0.74 17.22 32.85
CA THR A 264 0.08 18.19 33.75
C THR A 264 -0.33 19.50 33.08
N ARG A 265 0.19 19.78 31.89
CA ARG A 265 0.12 21.11 31.26
C ARG A 265 -0.95 21.25 30.17
N ALA A 266 -1.61 20.14 29.82
CA ALA A 266 -2.67 20.09 28.80
C ALA A 266 -3.62 18.91 29.06
N ASP A 267 -4.86 19.05 28.59
CA ASP A 267 -5.92 18.03 28.72
C ASP A 267 -6.05 17.14 27.47
N PHE A 268 -5.25 17.38 26.43
CA PHE A 268 -5.33 16.65 25.17
C PHE A 268 -3.99 16.01 24.80
N LEU A 269 -4.06 14.82 24.22
CA LEU A 269 -2.95 14.13 23.56
C LEU A 269 -3.32 13.83 22.11
N ALA A 270 -2.56 14.37 21.16
CA ALA A 270 -2.54 13.92 19.78
C ALA A 270 -1.45 12.87 19.59
N LEU A 271 -1.84 11.68 19.16
CA LEU A 271 -0.95 10.52 19.00
C LEU A 271 -1.03 9.98 17.57
N SER A 272 0.10 9.96 16.87
CA SER A 272 0.23 9.23 15.61
C SER A 272 -0.05 7.74 15.83
N LEU A 273 -0.92 7.18 15.00
CA LEU A 273 -1.28 5.77 15.06
C LEU A 273 -0.10 4.86 14.79
N THR A 274 0.91 5.29 14.03
CA THR A 274 2.15 4.52 13.87
C THR A 274 2.84 4.28 15.20
N PHE A 275 2.99 5.31 16.03
CA PHE A 275 3.58 5.15 17.36
C PHE A 275 2.68 4.36 18.29
N ARG A 276 1.36 4.58 18.24
CA ARG A 276 0.38 3.77 18.97
C ARG A 276 0.54 2.28 18.64
N GLN A 277 0.56 1.91 17.36
CA GLN A 277 0.59 0.51 16.94
C GLN A 277 1.95 -0.14 17.16
N ASN A 278 3.05 0.58 16.93
CA ASN A 278 4.39 0.07 17.28
C ASN A 278 4.52 -0.19 18.77
N ASN A 279 3.85 0.57 19.62
CA ASN A 279 3.92 0.41 21.05
C ASN A 279 2.95 -0.64 21.61
N LEU A 280 1.77 -0.81 21.01
CA LEU A 280 0.75 -1.78 21.46
C LEU A 280 0.82 -3.13 20.74
N GLY A 281 1.60 -3.24 19.66
CA GLY A 281 1.82 -4.50 18.96
C GLY A 281 2.50 -5.54 19.85
N ARG A 282 2.16 -6.81 19.65
CA ARG A 282 2.85 -7.93 20.31
C ARG A 282 4.29 -7.99 19.80
N PRO A 283 5.31 -7.91 20.68
CA PRO A 283 6.70 -7.94 20.24
C PRO A 283 7.04 -9.30 19.63
N ALA A 284 7.63 -9.28 18.43
CA ALA A 284 8.18 -10.48 17.79
C ALA A 284 9.42 -10.98 18.55
N PRO A 285 9.81 -12.26 18.40
CA PRO A 285 11.05 -12.78 18.99
C PRO A 285 12.25 -11.90 18.60
N GLY A 286 13.07 -11.52 19.58
CA GLY A 286 14.24 -10.65 19.35
C GLY A 286 13.95 -9.14 19.31
N PHE A 287 12.69 -8.72 19.44
CA PHE A 287 12.36 -7.30 19.56
C PHE A 287 12.68 -6.77 20.97
N THR A 288 13.55 -5.77 21.08
CA THR A 288 14.11 -5.29 22.35
C THR A 288 13.62 -3.91 22.78
N LYS A 289 12.84 -3.20 21.94
CA LYS A 289 12.34 -1.87 22.29
C LYS A 289 11.15 -1.97 23.23
N GLN A 290 10.96 -0.93 24.04
CA GLN A 290 9.84 -0.84 24.98
C GLN A 290 8.48 -0.81 24.26
N THR A 291 7.55 -1.64 24.74
CA THR A 291 6.15 -1.68 24.33
C THR A 291 5.23 -1.41 25.53
N GLY A 292 3.95 -1.14 25.29
CA GLY A 292 2.91 -0.98 26.33
C GLY A 292 2.84 0.40 27.01
N ALA A 293 3.70 1.35 26.64
CA ALA A 293 3.65 2.73 27.12
C ALA A 293 2.28 3.44 26.89
N TYR A 294 1.56 3.04 25.85
CA TYR A 294 0.26 3.58 25.49
C TYR A 294 -0.93 2.71 25.90
N SER A 295 -0.75 1.63 26.66
CA SER A 295 -1.84 0.69 27.02
C SER A 295 -2.97 1.36 27.81
N TRP A 296 -2.66 2.42 28.56
CA TRP A 296 -3.66 3.21 29.29
C TRP A 296 -4.64 3.96 28.37
N LEU A 297 -4.33 4.11 27.08
CA LEU A 297 -5.23 4.69 26.07
C LEU A 297 -6.25 3.69 25.53
N GLU A 298 -6.11 2.37 25.76
CA GLU A 298 -7.01 1.37 25.18
C GLU A 298 -8.46 1.49 25.68
N ASN A 299 -8.62 2.00 26.90
CA ASN A 299 -9.93 2.24 27.50
C ASN A 299 -10.49 3.64 27.20
N LEU A 300 -9.76 4.46 26.44
CA LEU A 300 -10.17 5.80 26.07
C LEU A 300 -10.62 5.85 24.61
N THR A 301 -11.78 6.47 24.38
CA THR A 301 -12.25 6.74 23.03
C THR A 301 -11.65 8.04 22.53
N PRO A 302 -11.04 8.09 21.33
CA PRO A 302 -10.53 9.33 20.79
C PRO A 302 -11.67 10.33 20.53
N VAL A 303 -11.47 11.59 20.92
CA VAL A 303 -12.41 12.68 20.66
C VAL A 303 -12.33 13.19 19.22
N ALA A 304 -11.21 12.93 18.53
CA ALA A 304 -11.07 13.23 17.12
C ALA A 304 -10.13 12.24 16.42
N LYS A 305 -10.40 11.98 15.14
CA LYS A 305 -9.52 11.22 14.24
C LYS A 305 -9.12 12.13 13.09
N ILE A 306 -7.86 12.51 13.04
CA ILE A 306 -7.33 13.45 12.07
C ILE A 306 -6.70 12.66 10.92
N GLY A 307 -7.35 12.70 9.76
CA GLY A 307 -6.86 12.09 8.51
C GLY A 307 -6.60 10.59 8.59
N HIS A 308 -7.23 9.91 9.55
CA HIS A 308 -7.04 8.49 9.92
C HIS A 308 -5.65 8.13 10.47
N SER A 309 -4.69 9.06 10.55
CA SER A 309 -3.33 8.76 11.01
C SER A 309 -3.01 9.29 12.41
N ILE A 310 -3.73 10.30 12.90
CA ILE A 310 -3.53 10.86 14.25
C ILE A 310 -4.85 10.78 15.02
N TRP A 311 -4.81 10.24 16.23
CA TRP A 311 -5.96 10.26 17.15
C TRP A 311 -5.73 11.28 18.26
N VAL A 312 -6.77 12.03 18.59
CA VAL A 312 -6.76 12.96 19.72
C VAL A 312 -7.57 12.37 20.85
N TYR A 313 -6.98 12.30 22.04
CA TYR A 313 -7.60 11.84 23.27
C TYR A 313 -7.75 13.00 24.24
N LYS A 314 -8.87 13.01 24.97
CA LYS A 314 -9.08 13.89 26.12
C LYS A 314 -8.65 13.13 27.38
N LEU A 315 -7.74 13.72 28.15
CA LEU A 315 -7.08 13.09 29.29
C LEU A 315 -7.78 13.36 30.62
N ARG A 316 -8.54 14.45 30.71
CA ARG A 316 -9.24 14.95 31.90
C ARG A 316 -10.58 15.53 31.52
#